data_AF-A0A258TRF2-F1
#
_entry.id   AF-A0A258TRF2-F1
#
_cell.length_a   1.000
_cell.length_b   1.000
_cell.length_c   1.000
_cell.angle_alpha   90.00
_cell.angle_beta   90.00
_cell.angle_gamma   90.00
#
_symmetry.space_group_name_H-M   'P 1'
#
loop_
_entity.id
_entity.type
_entity.pdbx_description
1 polymer ?
#
loop_
_entity_poly.entity_id
_entity_poly.type
_entity_poly.pdbx_seq_one_letter_code
_entity_poly.pdbx_strand_id
1 'polypeptide(L)'
;MNKLGGIFLHVGIWLGLGLLAYVFFLRQEAPPTQVVGSGQIELGRARDGHFHIDGAIQGVPVRFLIDTGASTVSISQELARRIGLDCEMQSTFRTANGAVQGCIGRVARLEFGPFGIDNAAVAILPNLTSDALLGMNALRQVRMEQEANRLRLSVVE
;
A
#
# COMPACT_ATOMS: atom_id res chain seq x y z
N MET A 1 -56.21 -13.66 0.87
CA MET A 1 -55.33 -13.31 2.00
C MET A 1 -53.94 -13.91 1.75
N ASN A 2 -53.06 -13.11 1.15
CA ASN A 2 -51.93 -13.56 0.35
C ASN A 2 -50.69 -13.66 1.23
N LYS A 3 -50.75 -14.47 2.29
CA LYS A 3 -49.67 -14.56 3.28
C LYS A 3 -48.36 -15.09 2.69
N LEU A 4 -48.41 -15.90 1.62
CA LEU A 4 -47.21 -16.41 0.93
C LEU A 4 -46.43 -15.30 0.20
N GLY A 5 -47.11 -14.35 -0.46
CA GLY A 5 -46.45 -13.29 -1.24
C GLY A 5 -45.61 -12.34 -0.40
N GLY A 6 -46.04 -12.06 0.83
CA GLY A 6 -45.26 -11.25 1.78
C GLY A 6 -43.99 -11.96 2.26
N ILE A 7 -44.03 -13.27 2.46
CA ILE A 7 -42.86 -14.05 2.92
C ILE A 7 -41.75 -14.04 1.86
N PHE A 8 -42.08 -14.24 0.58
CA PHE A 8 -41.09 -14.18 -0.50
C PHE A 8 -40.46 -12.79 -0.66
N LEU A 9 -41.24 -11.72 -0.46
CA LEU A 9 -40.73 -10.35 -0.48
C LEU A 9 -39.73 -10.12 0.68
N HIS A 10 -40.05 -10.56 1.90
CA HIS A 10 -39.15 -10.41 3.05
C HIS A 10 -37.86 -11.22 2.90
N VAL A 11 -37.94 -12.47 2.38
CA VAL A 11 -36.75 -13.29 2.11
C VAL A 11 -35.85 -12.64 1.06
N GLY A 12 -36.44 -12.09 -0.02
CA GLY A 12 -35.71 -11.36 -1.05
C GLY A 12 -34.99 -10.12 -0.49
N ILE A 13 -35.64 -9.36 0.38
CA ILE A 13 -35.05 -8.18 1.03
C ILE A 13 -33.86 -8.58 1.93
N TRP A 14 -34.01 -9.60 2.77
CA TRP A 14 -32.93 -10.05 3.66
C TRP A 14 -31.75 -10.66 2.89
N LEU A 15 -32.00 -11.42 1.83
CA LEU A 15 -30.93 -11.91 0.94
C LEU A 15 -30.23 -10.76 0.23
N GLY A 16 -30.99 -9.77 -0.26
CA GLY A 16 -30.45 -8.56 -0.86
C GLY A 16 -29.55 -7.79 0.10
N LEU A 17 -30.04 -7.49 1.32
CA LEU A 17 -29.26 -6.81 2.36
C LEU A 17 -28.04 -7.62 2.79
N GLY A 18 -28.16 -8.95 2.91
CA GLY A 18 -27.05 -9.84 3.24
C GLY A 18 -25.96 -9.82 2.16
N LEU A 19 -26.34 -9.89 0.88
CA LEU A 19 -25.40 -9.79 -0.24
C LEU A 19 -24.76 -8.39 -0.30
N LEU A 20 -25.53 -7.33 -0.06
CA LEU A 20 -25.02 -5.95 -0.04
C LEU A 20 -24.04 -5.74 1.12
N ALA A 21 -24.37 -6.25 2.31
CA ALA A 21 -23.48 -6.25 3.47
C ALA A 21 -22.23 -7.10 3.23
N TYR A 22 -22.35 -8.24 2.55
CA TYR A 22 -21.23 -9.09 2.17
C TYR A 22 -20.30 -8.39 1.18
N VAL A 23 -20.83 -7.80 0.11
CA VAL A 23 -20.05 -7.01 -0.85
C VAL A 23 -19.42 -5.79 -0.17
N PHE A 24 -20.14 -5.09 0.71
CA PHE A 24 -19.59 -3.98 1.48
C PHE A 24 -18.45 -4.44 2.41
N PHE A 25 -18.61 -5.59 3.06
CA PHE A 25 -17.57 -6.18 3.91
C PHE A 25 -16.33 -6.59 3.11
N LEU A 26 -16.52 -7.13 1.89
CA LEU A 26 -15.44 -7.45 0.97
C LEU A 26 -14.73 -6.20 0.43
N ARG A 27 -15.40 -5.04 0.39
CA ARG A 27 -14.84 -3.77 -0.10
C ARG A 27 -14.18 -2.90 0.98
N GLN A 28 -14.22 -3.28 2.26
CA GLN A 28 -13.55 -2.51 3.31
C GLN A 28 -12.03 -2.72 3.23
N GLU A 29 -11.35 -1.82 2.52
CA GLU A 29 -9.90 -1.64 2.55
C GLU A 29 -9.44 -1.06 3.91
N ALA A 30 -8.12 -0.91 4.07
CA ALA A 30 -7.48 -0.34 5.27
C ALA A 30 -8.20 0.91 5.80
N PRO A 31 -8.21 1.15 7.13
CA PRO A 31 -8.78 2.38 7.69
C PRO A 31 -8.16 3.59 6.98
N PRO A 32 -8.96 4.62 6.64
CA PRO A 32 -8.48 5.76 5.89
C PRO A 32 -7.32 6.41 6.63
N THR A 33 -6.27 6.72 5.88
CA THR A 33 -5.14 7.52 6.32
C THR A 33 -5.65 8.86 6.88
N GLN A 34 -5.33 9.17 8.13
CA GLN A 34 -5.73 10.42 8.76
C GLN A 34 -4.55 11.39 8.77
N VAL A 35 -4.71 12.52 8.09
CA VAL A 35 -3.73 13.61 8.17
C VAL A 35 -4.00 14.38 9.47
N VAL A 36 -3.06 14.35 10.40
CA VAL A 36 -3.23 14.90 11.77
C VAL A 36 -2.77 16.36 11.87
N GLY A 37 -2.25 16.96 10.79
CA GLY A 37 -1.82 18.37 10.74
C GLY A 37 -0.85 18.63 9.59
N SER A 38 -0.18 19.78 9.59
CA SER A 38 0.86 20.11 8.61
C SER A 38 2.09 19.23 8.81
N GLY A 39 2.24 18.18 7.99
CA GLY A 39 3.43 17.33 7.97
C GLY A 39 3.39 16.09 8.88
N GLN A 40 2.23 15.76 9.46
CA GLN A 40 2.03 14.53 10.23
C GLN A 40 0.87 13.71 9.68
N ILE A 41 1.07 12.41 9.59
CA ILE A 41 0.08 11.46 9.11
C ILE A 41 -0.01 10.27 10.07
N GLU A 42 -1.23 9.83 10.35
CA GLU A 42 -1.52 8.65 11.15
C GLU A 42 -2.17 7.57 10.27
N LEU A 43 -1.59 6.37 10.33
CA LEU A 43 -2.02 5.21 9.59
C LEU A 43 -2.57 4.18 10.57
N GLY A 44 -3.78 3.72 10.33
CA GLY A 44 -4.33 2.56 11.03
C GLY A 44 -3.85 1.26 10.41
N ARG A 45 -3.67 0.23 11.22
CA ARG A 45 -3.35 -1.11 10.73
C ARG A 45 -4.51 -1.65 9.90
N ALA A 46 -4.21 -2.10 8.68
CA ALA A 46 -5.17 -2.72 7.79
C ALA A 46 -5.53 -4.15 8.26
N ARG A 47 -6.59 -4.73 7.68
CA ARG A 47 -7.07 -6.08 8.03
C ARG A 47 -6.06 -7.18 7.73
N ASP A 48 -5.17 -6.94 6.76
CA ASP A 48 -4.05 -7.84 6.44
C ASP A 48 -2.93 -7.79 7.50
N GLY A 49 -3.06 -6.95 8.52
CA GLY A 49 -2.09 -6.79 9.58
C GLY A 49 -0.97 -5.81 9.27
N HIS A 50 -0.99 -5.16 8.11
CA HIS A 50 0.07 -4.25 7.67
C HIS A 50 -0.36 -2.78 7.67
N PHE A 51 0.62 -1.88 7.57
CA PHE A 51 0.37 -0.45 7.35
C PHE A 51 0.54 -0.15 5.87
N HIS A 52 -0.41 0.60 5.32
CA HIS A 52 -0.38 1.05 3.94
C HIS A 52 -0.42 2.57 3.89
N ILE A 53 0.22 3.14 2.89
CA ILE A 53 0.19 4.58 2.62
C ILE A 53 0.02 4.81 1.13
N ASP A 54 -0.93 5.66 0.77
CA ASP A 54 -1.12 6.08 -0.61
C ASP A 54 -0.02 7.06 -1.04
N GLY A 55 0.33 7.01 -2.31
CA GLY A 55 1.39 7.83 -2.87
C GLY A 55 1.45 7.75 -4.39
N ALA A 56 2.59 8.14 -4.95
CA ALA A 56 2.83 8.10 -6.38
C ALA A 56 4.30 7.83 -6.70
N ILE A 57 4.54 7.18 -7.84
CA ILE A 57 5.88 7.03 -8.41
C ILE A 57 5.82 7.57 -9.83
N GLN A 58 6.65 8.57 -10.15
CA GLN A 58 6.60 9.26 -11.45
C GLN A 58 5.19 9.76 -11.81
N GLY A 59 4.41 10.19 -10.80
CA GLY A 59 3.02 10.64 -10.97
C GLY A 59 1.98 9.53 -11.14
N VAL A 60 2.37 8.25 -11.20
CA VAL A 60 1.45 7.12 -11.22
C VAL A 60 1.01 6.78 -9.79
N PRO A 61 -0.30 6.81 -9.47
CA PRO A 61 -0.79 6.49 -8.14
C PRO A 61 -0.46 5.06 -7.75
N VAL A 62 0.04 4.89 -6.53
CA VAL A 62 0.36 3.59 -5.95
C VAL A 62 -0.01 3.55 -4.48
N ARG A 63 -0.29 2.36 -3.98
CA ARG A 63 -0.42 2.10 -2.54
C ARG A 63 0.81 1.33 -2.08
N PHE A 64 1.57 1.94 -1.18
CA PHE A 64 2.76 1.32 -0.61
C PHE A 64 2.39 0.52 0.63
N LEU A 65 2.86 -0.73 0.68
CA LEU A 65 2.99 -1.46 1.93
C LEU A 65 4.25 -0.98 2.66
N ILE A 66 4.12 -0.56 3.91
CA ILE A 66 5.26 -0.14 4.74
C ILE A 66 6.01 -1.38 5.22
N ASP A 67 7.28 -1.50 4.82
CA ASP A 67 8.14 -2.63 5.14
C ASP A 67 9.47 -2.16 5.74
N THR A 68 9.55 -2.20 7.07
CA THR A 68 10.76 -1.85 7.82
C THR A 68 11.88 -2.91 7.70
N GLY A 69 11.56 -4.10 7.20
CA GLY A 69 12.52 -5.16 6.92
C GLY A 69 13.21 -5.01 5.56
N ALA A 70 12.64 -4.23 4.65
CA ALA A 70 13.23 -3.94 3.35
C ALA A 70 14.23 -2.78 3.43
N SER A 71 15.45 -2.98 2.93
CA SER A 71 16.46 -1.91 2.88
C SER A 71 16.14 -0.83 1.84
N THR A 72 15.44 -1.19 0.76
CA THR A 72 15.18 -0.36 -0.40
C THR A 72 13.70 -0.43 -0.77
N VAL A 73 13.12 0.69 -1.19
CA VAL A 73 11.81 0.72 -1.87
C VAL A 73 11.82 -0.31 -2.98
N SER A 74 10.80 -1.17 -3.01
CA SER A 74 10.66 -2.22 -4.02
C SER A 74 9.39 -1.98 -4.82
N ILE A 75 9.45 -2.19 -6.13
CA ILE A 75 8.31 -2.08 -7.03
C ILE A 75 8.17 -3.35 -7.87
N SER A 76 6.94 -3.67 -8.27
CA SER A 76 6.68 -4.78 -9.16
C SER A 76 7.22 -4.50 -10.56
N GLN A 77 7.59 -5.55 -11.29
CA GLN A 77 8.00 -5.42 -12.69
C GLN A 77 6.87 -4.88 -13.59
N GLU A 78 5.60 -5.14 -13.22
CA GLU A 78 4.44 -4.53 -13.89
C GLU A 78 4.43 -3.02 -13.68
N LEU A 79 4.58 -2.55 -12.44
CA LEU A 79 4.64 -1.11 -12.15
C LEU A 79 5.81 -0.44 -12.86
N ALA A 80 7.01 -1.05 -12.83
CA ALA A 80 8.17 -0.55 -13.56
C ALA A 80 7.88 -0.35 -15.06
N ARG A 81 7.22 -1.33 -15.71
CA ARG A 81 6.80 -1.20 -17.11
C ARG A 81 5.78 -0.08 -17.31
N ARG A 82 4.80 0.06 -16.42
CA ARG A 82 3.78 1.13 -16.50
C ARG A 82 4.38 2.53 -16.42
N ILE A 83 5.42 2.72 -15.60
CA ILE A 83 6.10 4.01 -15.44
C ILE A 83 7.28 4.21 -16.40
N GLY A 84 7.55 3.24 -17.29
CA GLY A 84 8.68 3.29 -18.22
C GLY A 84 10.04 3.31 -17.51
N LEU A 85 10.17 2.64 -16.36
CA LEU A 85 11.43 2.56 -15.63
C LEU A 85 12.29 1.41 -16.14
N ASP A 86 13.50 1.76 -16.58
CA ASP A 86 14.50 0.80 -17.04
C ASP A 86 15.35 0.24 -15.89
N CYS A 87 15.88 -0.95 -16.13
CA CYS A 87 16.89 -1.59 -15.29
C CYS A 87 18.25 -0.89 -15.49
N GLU A 88 18.80 -0.26 -14.46
CA GLU A 88 20.16 0.29 -14.50
C GLU A 88 21.21 -0.75 -14.12
N MET A 89 20.92 -1.56 -13.09
CA MET A 89 21.89 -2.51 -12.55
C MET A 89 21.20 -3.78 -12.04
N GLN A 90 21.63 -4.93 -12.56
CA GLN A 90 21.19 -6.24 -12.05
C GLN A 90 21.71 -6.45 -10.62
N SER A 91 20.87 -6.99 -9.74
CA SER A 91 21.24 -7.24 -8.35
C SER A 91 20.44 -8.40 -7.77
N THR A 92 20.97 -8.99 -6.70
CA THR A 92 20.30 -10.05 -5.95
C THR A 92 19.80 -9.50 -4.64
N PHE A 93 18.50 -9.63 -4.40
CA PHE A 93 17.83 -9.13 -3.20
C PHE A 93 17.46 -10.30 -2.28
N ARG A 94 17.64 -10.11 -0.97
CA ARG A 94 17.16 -11.07 0.02
C ARG A 94 15.77 -10.66 0.47
N THR A 95 14.82 -11.56 0.26
CA THR A 95 13.41 -11.38 0.66
C THR A 95 13.03 -12.45 1.67
N ALA A 96 11.82 -12.36 2.24
CA ALA A 96 11.28 -13.39 3.11
C ALA A 96 11.21 -14.78 2.44
N ASN A 97 11.02 -14.82 1.11
CA ASN A 97 10.93 -16.06 0.33
C ASN A 97 12.30 -16.53 -0.20
N GLY A 98 13.39 -15.92 0.26
CA GLY A 98 14.75 -16.22 -0.18
C GLY A 98 15.33 -15.16 -1.12
N ALA A 99 16.42 -15.53 -1.79
CA ALA A 99 17.10 -14.66 -2.73
C ALA A 99 16.33 -14.58 -4.05
N VAL A 100 16.17 -13.37 -4.57
CA VAL A 100 15.53 -13.09 -5.86
C VAL A 100 16.44 -12.25 -6.72
N GLN A 101 16.52 -12.56 -8.00
CA GLN A 101 17.20 -11.72 -8.97
C GLN A 101 16.25 -10.62 -9.43
N GLY A 102 16.74 -9.38 -9.36
CA GLY A 102 16.01 -8.21 -9.80
C GLY A 102 16.99 -7.17 -10.29
N CYS A 103 16.56 -5.91 -10.30
CA CYS A 103 17.44 -4.83 -10.67
C CYS A 103 17.15 -3.56 -9.87
N ILE A 104 18.14 -2.68 -9.84
CA ILE A 104 18.01 -1.32 -9.35
C ILE A 104 17.70 -0.42 -10.53
N GLY A 105 16.75 0.50 -10.34
CA GLY A 105 16.54 1.66 -11.19
C GLY A 105 16.35 2.92 -10.34
N ARG A 106 16.31 4.09 -10.98
CA ARG A 106 16.02 5.36 -10.31
C ARG A 106 14.75 6.02 -10.81
N VAL A 107 13.92 6.46 -9.88
CA VAL A 107 12.74 7.27 -10.17
C VAL A 107 13.03 8.72 -9.83
N ALA A 108 12.64 9.64 -10.70
CA ALA A 108 12.88 11.06 -10.50
C ALA A 108 12.11 11.59 -9.29
N ARG A 109 10.88 11.10 -9.09
CA ARG A 109 10.02 11.49 -7.98
C ARG A 109 9.27 10.30 -7.41
N LEU A 110 9.38 10.12 -6.09
CA LEU A 110 8.60 9.18 -5.28
C LEU A 110 7.88 9.95 -4.18
N GLU A 111 6.59 9.73 -4.02
CA GLU A 111 5.73 10.45 -3.07
C GLU A 111 4.91 9.46 -2.27
N PHE A 112 4.75 9.73 -0.97
CA PHE A 112 3.95 8.90 -0.06
C PHE A 112 3.35 9.80 1.03
N GLY A 113 2.03 9.84 1.13
CA GLY A 113 1.34 10.84 1.96
C GLY A 113 1.83 12.26 1.65
N PRO A 114 2.21 13.06 2.66
CA PRO A 114 2.74 14.42 2.46
C PRO A 114 4.25 14.45 2.14
N PHE A 115 4.92 13.29 2.05
CA PHE A 115 6.36 13.20 1.90
C PHE A 115 6.75 12.92 0.45
N GLY A 116 7.94 13.38 0.07
CA GLY A 116 8.49 13.12 -1.24
C GLY A 116 10.00 13.00 -1.23
N ILE A 117 10.50 12.14 -2.11
CA ILE A 117 11.92 11.87 -2.31
C ILE A 117 12.21 12.04 -3.80
N ASP A 118 13.18 12.89 -4.10
CA ASP A 118 13.69 13.06 -5.44
C ASP A 118 14.83 12.06 -5.71
N ASN A 119 14.91 11.59 -6.95
CA ASN A 119 15.97 10.69 -7.42
C ASN A 119 16.14 9.44 -6.54
N ALA A 120 15.01 8.80 -6.20
CA ALA A 120 14.98 7.64 -5.33
C ALA A 120 15.44 6.37 -6.05
N ALA A 121 16.33 5.61 -5.42
CA ALA A 121 16.67 4.26 -5.87
C ALA A 121 15.55 3.29 -5.49
N VAL A 122 15.12 2.48 -6.46
CA VAL A 122 14.08 1.45 -6.28
C VAL A 122 14.57 0.10 -6.80
N ALA A 123 14.19 -0.96 -6.12
CA ALA A 123 14.38 -2.34 -6.55
C ALA A 123 13.19 -2.80 -7.38
N ILE A 124 13.42 -3.29 -8.59
CA ILE A 124 12.39 -3.86 -9.47
C ILE A 124 12.44 -5.37 -9.32
N LEU A 125 11.35 -5.94 -8.79
CA LEU A 125 11.26 -7.37 -8.44
C LEU A 125 10.16 -8.08 -9.26
N PRO A 126 10.42 -9.29 -9.80
CA PRO A 126 9.48 -10.00 -10.68
C PRO A 126 8.28 -10.62 -9.95
N ASN A 127 8.40 -10.94 -8.66
CA ASN A 127 7.38 -11.66 -7.87
C ASN A 127 6.97 -10.88 -6.61
N LEU A 128 6.76 -9.57 -6.75
CA LEU A 128 6.29 -8.74 -5.65
C LEU A 128 4.78 -8.90 -5.47
N THR A 129 4.32 -9.28 -4.28
CA THR A 129 2.89 -9.51 -3.99
C THR A 129 2.08 -8.21 -4.00
N SER A 130 2.70 -7.08 -3.64
CA SER A 130 2.14 -5.74 -3.77
C SER A 130 2.75 -5.01 -4.97
N ASP A 131 2.11 -3.93 -5.41
CA ASP A 131 2.67 -3.09 -6.48
C ASP A 131 3.93 -2.34 -6.01
N ALA A 132 3.97 -1.93 -4.74
CA ALA A 132 5.11 -1.26 -4.15
C ALA A 132 5.28 -1.55 -2.64
N LEU A 133 6.53 -1.55 -2.18
CA LEU A 133 6.94 -1.58 -0.78
C LEU A 133 7.74 -0.33 -0.45
N LEU A 134 7.43 0.32 0.67
CA LEU A 134 8.23 1.41 1.21
C LEU A 134 9.32 0.83 2.12
N GLY A 135 10.56 0.83 1.64
CA GLY A 135 11.71 0.36 2.40
C GLY A 135 12.40 1.45 3.21
N MET A 136 13.44 1.06 3.94
CA MET A 136 14.17 1.92 4.87
C MET A 136 14.95 3.06 4.21
N ASN A 137 15.30 2.98 2.92
CA ASN A 137 15.87 4.13 2.21
C ASN A 137 14.90 5.32 2.08
N ALA A 138 13.59 5.06 2.12
CA ALA A 138 12.55 6.08 2.19
C ALA A 138 12.08 6.34 3.62
N LEU A 139 11.82 5.28 4.40
CA LEU A 139 11.30 5.42 5.77
C LEU A 139 12.23 6.17 6.73
N ARG A 140 13.55 6.19 6.48
CA ARG A 140 14.50 6.98 7.28
C ARG A 140 14.40 8.49 7.07
N GLN A 141 13.70 8.95 6.03
CA GLN A 141 13.47 10.38 5.76
C GLN A 141 12.33 10.96 6.61
N VAL A 142 11.63 10.11 7.36
CA VAL A 142 10.52 10.50 8.23
C VAL A 142 10.76 9.96 9.64
N ARG A 143 10.24 10.67 10.63
CA ARG A 143 10.13 10.16 12.00
C ARG A 143 8.97 9.19 12.03
N MET A 144 9.18 8.04 12.67
CA MET A 144 8.19 6.97 12.76
C MET A 144 7.92 6.62 14.21
N GLU A 145 6.66 6.70 14.63
CA GLU A 145 6.21 6.33 15.97
C GLU A 145 5.08 5.31 15.85
N GLN A 146 5.32 4.09 16.35
CA GLN A 146 4.33 3.01 16.27
C GLN A 146 3.77 2.72 17.67
N GLU A 147 2.43 2.73 17.76
CA GLU A 147 1.71 2.39 18.98
C GLU A 147 0.57 1.41 18.64
N ALA A 148 0.74 0.14 19.04
CA ALA A 148 -0.22 -0.93 18.78
C ALA A 148 -0.69 -1.03 17.31
N ASN A 149 -1.88 -0.50 17.01
CA ASN A 149 -2.53 -0.52 15.70
C ASN A 149 -2.46 0.82 14.96
N ARG A 150 -1.62 1.75 15.42
CA ARG A 150 -1.36 3.04 14.78
C ARG A 150 0.11 3.21 14.46
N LEU A 151 0.37 3.83 13.32
CA LEU A 151 1.69 4.28 12.90
C LEU A 151 1.60 5.76 12.57
N ARG A 152 2.39 6.59 13.24
CA ARG A 152 2.52 8.01 12.95
C ARG A 152 3.81 8.25 12.19
N LEU A 153 3.71 8.99 11.09
CA LEU A 153 4.84 9.49 10.34
C LEU A 153 4.85 11.01 10.39
N SER A 154 6.01 11.60 10.61
CA SER A 154 6.20 13.06 10.59
C SER A 154 7.54 13.46 9.97
N VAL A 155 7.67 14.73 9.58
CA VAL A 155 8.93 15.28 9.06
C VAL A 155 10.01 15.20 10.14
N VAL A 156 11.24 14.89 9.73
CA VAL A 156 12.42 14.97 10.60
C VAL A 156 12.86 16.43 10.66
N GLU A 157 12.81 17.04 11.86
CA GLU A 157 13.40 18.36 12.12
C GLU A 157 14.92 18.38 11.98
#